data_AF-A0A3R6X7E1-F1
#
_entry.id   AF-A0A3R6X7E1-F1
#
_cell.length_a   1.000
_cell.length_b   1.000
_cell.length_c   1.000
_cell.angle_alpha   90.00
_cell.angle_beta   90.00
_cell.angle_gamma   90.00
#
_symmetry.space_group_name_H-M   'P 1'
#
loop_
_entity.id
_entity.type
_entity.pdbx_description
1 polymer ?
#
loop_
_entity_poly.entity_id
_entity_poly.type
_entity_poly.pdbx_seq_one_letter_code
_entity_poly.pdbx_strand_id
1 'polypeptide(L)'
;MLDRYVKLKPFLPLMGVEEIDNLLLSVRQDRDIDHLLAKLIDLNSVTLELQDEAITLADFRGLFDEVVGEVPSANERLRPGASIIQDPHFETVVVKVLMHPSPTKNDCPSPGSL
;
A
#
# COMPACT_ATOMS: atom_id res chain seq x y z
N MET A 1 -15.38 -6.20 5.59
CA MET A 1 -16.73 -6.51 5.02
C MET A 1 -16.67 -7.63 4.00
N LEU A 2 -15.81 -7.58 2.97
CA LEU A 2 -15.71 -8.65 1.96
C LEU A 2 -15.20 -9.99 2.51
N ASP A 3 -14.19 -9.99 3.37
CA ASP A 3 -13.73 -11.22 4.05
C ASP A 3 -14.88 -11.94 4.78
N ARG A 4 -15.73 -11.16 5.47
CA ARG A 4 -16.93 -11.68 6.13
C ARG A 4 -17.93 -12.24 5.12
N TYR A 5 -18.16 -11.55 4.01
CA TYR A 5 -19.03 -12.03 2.94
C TYR A 5 -18.53 -13.38 2.38
N VAL A 6 -17.24 -13.49 2.03
CA VAL A 6 -16.65 -14.74 1.52
C VAL A 6 -16.82 -15.89 2.52
N LYS A 7 -16.63 -15.63 3.82
CA LYS A 7 -16.85 -16.63 4.88
C LYS A 7 -18.32 -17.04 5.03
N LEU A 8 -19.26 -16.13 4.83
CA LEU A 8 -20.69 -16.38 4.96
C LEU A 8 -21.32 -17.03 3.71
N LYS A 9 -20.77 -16.72 2.54
CA LYS A 9 -21.31 -17.11 1.23
C LYS A 9 -21.68 -18.61 1.11
N PRO A 10 -20.88 -19.59 1.59
CA PRO A 10 -21.24 -21.00 1.48
C PRO A 10 -22.53 -21.38 2.22
N PHE A 11 -22.94 -20.58 3.21
CA PHE A 11 -24.10 -20.82 4.04
C PHE A 11 -25.36 -20.14 3.52
N LEU A 12 -25.24 -19.13 2.64
CA LEU A 12 -26.38 -18.36 2.14
C LEU A 12 -27.41 -19.22 1.38
N PRO A 13 -27.00 -20.12 0.45
CA PRO A 13 -27.96 -20.98 -0.25
C PRO A 13 -28.61 -22.04 0.65
N LEU A 14 -28.00 -22.37 1.80
CA LEU A 14 -28.51 -23.38 2.72
C LEU A 14 -29.70 -22.88 3.55
N MET A 15 -29.95 -21.58 3.56
CA MET A 15 -31.09 -21.01 4.28
C MET A 15 -32.43 -21.25 3.60
N GLY A 16 -32.45 -21.55 2.29
CA GLY A 16 -33.68 -21.84 1.54
C GLY A 16 -34.67 -20.67 1.51
N VAL A 17 -34.16 -19.43 1.59
CA VAL A 17 -34.95 -18.20 1.55
C VAL A 17 -34.83 -17.62 0.15
N GLU A 18 -35.94 -17.60 -0.60
CA GLU A 18 -35.99 -17.17 -2.01
C GLU A 18 -35.43 -15.74 -2.20
N GLU A 19 -35.70 -14.84 -1.26
CA GLU A 19 -35.17 -13.48 -1.29
C GLU A 19 -33.64 -13.43 -1.21
N ILE A 20 -33.01 -14.41 -0.53
CA ILE A 20 -31.55 -14.51 -0.42
C ILE A 20 -30.97 -15.11 -1.70
N ASP A 21 -31.63 -16.11 -2.27
CA ASP A 21 -31.22 -16.73 -3.53
C ASP A 21 -31.19 -15.72 -4.67
N ASN A 22 -32.17 -14.81 -4.71
CA ASN A 22 -32.24 -13.70 -5.67
C ASN A 22 -31.11 -12.66 -5.51
N LEU A 23 -30.39 -12.67 -4.37
CA LEU A 23 -29.27 -11.77 -4.08
C LEU A 23 -27.91 -12.44 -4.26
N LEU A 24 -27.86 -13.74 -4.59
CA LEU A 24 -26.60 -14.44 -4.80
C LEU A 24 -25.88 -13.87 -6.02
N LEU A 25 -24.58 -13.63 -5.85
CA LEU A 25 -23.73 -13.16 -6.94
C LEU A 25 -23.62 -14.22 -8.04
N SER A 26 -23.58 -13.75 -9.28
CA SER A 26 -23.17 -14.60 -10.40
C SER A 26 -21.72 -15.05 -10.25
N VAL A 27 -21.34 -16.13 -10.94
CA VAL A 27 -19.96 -16.66 -10.96
C VAL A 27 -18.93 -15.59 -11.33
N ARG A 28 -19.28 -14.66 -12.22
CA ARG A 28 -18.39 -13.55 -12.61
C ARG A 28 -18.20 -12.57 -11.47
N GLN A 29 -19.28 -12.09 -10.89
CA GLN A 29 -19.24 -11.16 -9.75
C GLN A 29 -18.51 -11.78 -8.56
N ASP A 30 -18.68 -13.07 -8.35
CA ASP A 30 -18.00 -13.81 -7.29
C ASP A 30 -16.49 -13.83 -7.47
N ARG A 31 -16.01 -14.12 -8.68
CA ARG A 31 -14.60 -14.01 -9.01
C ARG A 31 -14.09 -12.58 -8.83
N ASP A 32 -14.89 -11.57 -9.17
CA ASP A 32 -14.53 -10.17 -8.97
C ASP A 32 -14.41 -9.82 -7.48
N ILE A 33 -15.22 -10.42 -6.61
CA ILE A 33 -15.08 -10.32 -5.14
C ILE A 33 -13.76 -10.90 -4.67
N ASP A 34 -13.35 -12.07 -5.16
CA ASP A 34 -12.07 -12.69 -4.77
C ASP A 34 -10.87 -11.80 -5.17
N HIS A 35 -10.89 -11.25 -6.38
CA HIS A 35 -9.85 -10.32 -6.84
C HIS A 35 -9.82 -9.04 -6.01
N LEU A 36 -11.00 -8.51 -5.67
CA LEU A 36 -11.09 -7.31 -4.83
C LEU A 36 -10.62 -7.60 -3.40
N LEU A 37 -10.94 -8.77 -2.84
CA LEU A 37 -10.48 -9.17 -1.52
C LEU A 37 -8.95 -9.29 -1.47
N ALA A 38 -8.33 -9.91 -2.47
CA ALA A 38 -6.87 -9.99 -2.57
C ALA A 38 -6.22 -8.60 -2.58
N LYS A 39 -6.70 -7.70 -3.45
CA LYS A 39 -6.21 -6.31 -3.51
C LYS A 39 -6.37 -5.55 -2.19
N LEU A 40 -7.48 -5.76 -1.49
CA LEU A 40 -7.69 -5.13 -0.18
C LEU A 40 -6.78 -5.70 0.90
N ILE A 41 -6.41 -6.99 0.83
CA ILE A 41 -5.44 -7.60 1.74
C ILE A 41 -4.06 -6.98 1.50
N ASP A 42 -3.64 -6.85 0.24
CA ASP A 42 -2.35 -6.25 -0.13
C ASP A 42 -2.27 -4.79 0.33
N LEU A 43 -3.29 -3.98 0.01
CA LEU A 43 -3.37 -2.59 0.47
C LEU A 43 -3.41 -2.49 2.00
N ASN A 44 -4.10 -3.40 2.69
CA ASN A 44 -4.13 -3.41 4.14
C ASN A 44 -2.73 -3.70 4.72
N SER A 45 -1.96 -4.61 4.11
CA SER A 45 -0.56 -4.85 4.51
C SER A 45 0.27 -3.58 4.42
N VAL A 46 0.17 -2.86 3.31
CA VAL A 46 0.87 -1.57 3.13
C VAL A 46 0.42 -0.57 4.20
N THR A 47 -0.88 -0.47 4.51
CA THR A 47 -1.36 0.45 5.56
C THR A 47 -0.87 0.08 6.96
N LEU A 48 -0.68 -1.21 7.25
CA LEU A 48 -0.11 -1.65 8.53
C LEU A 48 1.36 -1.26 8.64
N GLU A 49 2.12 -1.40 7.56
CA GLU A 49 3.52 -0.97 7.50
C GLU A 49 3.65 0.55 7.64
N LEU A 50 2.78 1.31 6.98
CA LEU A 50 2.71 2.78 7.11
C LEU A 50 2.33 3.26 8.52
N GLN A 51 1.70 2.41 9.33
CA GLN A 51 1.33 2.70 10.71
C GLN A 51 2.43 2.34 11.72
N ASP A 52 3.53 1.71 11.27
CA ASP A 52 4.68 1.44 12.12
C ASP A 52 5.37 2.75 12.54
N GLU A 53 5.65 2.90 13.82
CA GLU A 53 6.35 4.07 14.37
C GLU A 53 7.81 4.15 13.88
N ALA A 54 8.38 3.02 13.45
CA ALA A 54 9.76 2.94 12.98
C ALA A 54 9.93 3.26 11.48
N ILE A 55 8.83 3.47 10.72
CA ILE A 55 8.91 3.68 9.27
C ILE A 55 9.65 4.99 8.94
N THR A 56 10.61 4.93 8.03
CA THR A 56 11.28 6.15 7.57
C THR A 56 10.48 6.83 6.47
N LEU A 57 10.72 8.13 6.23
CA LEU A 57 10.08 8.82 5.12
C LEU A 57 10.45 8.22 3.75
N ALA A 58 11.62 7.57 3.66
CA ALA A 58 12.05 6.92 2.44
C ALA A 58 11.31 5.60 2.19
N ASP A 59 11.06 4.82 3.25
CA ASP A 59 10.22 3.61 3.19
C ASP A 59 8.78 3.97 2.85
N PHE A 60 8.22 5.01 3.51
CA PHE A 60 6.91 5.57 3.19
C PHE A 60 6.77 5.92 1.71
N ARG A 61 7.78 6.59 1.13
CA ARG A 61 7.79 6.97 -0.28
C ARG A 61 7.86 5.74 -1.19
N GLY A 62 8.69 4.75 -0.84
CA GLY A 62 8.80 3.48 -1.56
C GLY A 62 7.47 2.74 -1.64
N LEU A 63 6.77 2.62 -0.50
CA LEU A 63 5.44 2.00 -0.44
C LEU A 63 4.41 2.75 -1.29
N PHE A 64 4.44 4.09 -1.29
CA PHE A 64 3.55 4.88 -2.13
C PHE A 64 3.83 4.70 -3.62
N ASP A 65 5.09 4.60 -4.02
CA ASP A 65 5.47 4.35 -5.41
C ASP A 65 5.04 2.95 -5.85
N GLU A 66 5.16 1.94 -4.99
CA GLU A 66 4.65 0.58 -5.23
C GLU A 66 3.13 0.57 -5.41
N VAL A 67 2.39 1.21 -4.49
CA VAL A 67 0.92 1.32 -4.59
C VAL A 67 0.50 2.04 -5.87
N VAL A 68 1.22 3.07 -6.31
CA VAL A 68 0.93 3.76 -7.58
C VAL A 68 1.21 2.87 -8.79
N GLY A 69 2.21 1.99 -8.71
CA GLY A 69 2.48 0.98 -9.74
C GLY A 69 1.32 -0.01 -9.91
N GLU A 70 0.79 -0.53 -8.80
CA GLU A 70 -0.29 -1.52 -8.80
C GLU A 70 -1.70 -0.91 -8.95
N VAL A 71 -1.89 0.31 -8.45
CA VAL A 71 -3.15 1.04 -8.48
C VAL A 71 -2.93 2.43 -9.09
N PRO A 72 -2.89 2.55 -10.43
CA PRO A 72 -2.58 3.81 -11.10
C PRO A 72 -3.52 4.97 -10.76
N SER A 73 -4.77 4.69 -10.40
CA SER A 73 -5.72 5.71 -9.95
C SER A 73 -5.31 6.38 -8.63
N ALA A 74 -4.42 5.76 -7.83
CA ALA A 74 -3.90 6.35 -6.61
C ALA A 74 -2.87 7.46 -6.88
N ASN A 75 -2.36 7.60 -8.11
CA ASN A 75 -1.34 8.56 -8.49
C ASN A 75 -1.73 10.00 -8.09
N GLU A 76 -2.99 10.40 -8.30
CA GLU A 76 -3.47 11.75 -7.98
C GLU A 76 -3.27 12.14 -6.51
N ARG A 77 -3.25 11.14 -5.61
CA ARG A 77 -3.16 11.33 -4.16
C ARG A 77 -1.81 10.93 -3.59
N LEU A 78 -1.12 9.96 -4.18
CA LEU A 78 0.07 9.35 -3.60
C LEU A 78 1.37 9.75 -4.32
N ARG A 79 1.33 10.31 -5.54
CA ARG A 79 2.55 10.71 -6.26
C ARG A 79 3.36 11.75 -5.48
N PRO A 80 4.68 11.86 -5.74
CA PRO A 80 5.47 12.98 -5.22
C PRO A 80 4.85 14.32 -5.65
N GLY A 81 4.62 15.22 -4.70
CA GLY A 81 3.97 16.51 -4.95
C GLY A 81 2.47 16.45 -5.21
N ALA A 82 1.78 15.37 -4.82
CA ALA A 82 0.32 15.39 -4.70
C ALA A 82 -0.12 16.54 -3.77
N SER A 83 -1.31 17.10 -4.00
CA SER A 83 -1.82 18.27 -3.26
C SER A 83 -1.98 18.04 -1.76
N ILE A 84 -2.01 16.77 -1.32
CA ILE A 84 -2.06 16.37 0.08
C ILE A 84 -0.70 16.56 0.79
N ILE A 85 0.40 16.64 0.04
CA ILE A 85 1.74 16.79 0.58
C ILE A 85 1.97 18.27 0.90
N GLN A 86 2.23 18.56 2.16
CA GLN A 86 2.37 19.94 2.64
C GLN A 86 3.59 20.64 2.04
N ASP A 87 4.74 19.96 2.04
CA ASP A 87 5.98 20.47 1.44
C ASP A 87 6.66 19.37 0.60
N PRO A 88 6.38 19.34 -0.72
CA PRO A 88 6.98 18.38 -1.63
C PRO A 88 8.51 18.49 -1.72
N HIS A 89 9.08 19.68 -1.50
CA HIS A 89 10.53 19.87 -1.56
C HIS A 89 11.19 19.27 -0.32
N PHE A 90 10.60 19.50 0.86
CA PHE A 90 11.06 18.88 2.11
C PHE A 90 11.02 17.36 2.02
N GLU A 91 9.90 16.78 1.57
CA GLU A 91 9.77 15.32 1.37
C GLU A 91 10.91 14.80 0.47
N THR A 92 11.10 15.44 -0.70
CA THR A 92 12.12 15.04 -1.67
C THR A 92 13.53 15.10 -1.08
N VAL A 93 13.86 16.15 -0.32
CA VAL A 93 15.18 16.31 0.29
C VAL A 93 15.43 15.25 1.35
N VAL A 94 14.46 14.99 2.23
CA VAL A 94 14.59 13.98 3.29
C VAL A 94 14.74 12.58 2.68
N VAL A 95 13.93 12.23 1.68
CA VAL A 95 14.05 10.94 0.96
C VAL A 95 15.45 10.77 0.35
N LYS A 96 15.99 11.81 -0.29
CA LYS A 96 17.35 11.77 -0.85
C LYS A 96 18.43 11.56 0.21
N VAL A 97 18.34 12.23 1.36
CA VAL A 97 19.31 12.10 2.46
C VAL A 97 19.27 10.70 3.06
N LEU A 98 18.08 10.10 3.20
CA LEU A 98 17.91 8.75 3.75
C LEU A 98 18.40 7.66 2.78
N MET A 99 18.19 7.84 1.47
CA MET A 99 18.63 6.89 0.44
C MET A 99 20.14 6.97 0.15
N HIS A 100 20.72 8.15 0.35
CA HIS A 100 22.14 8.41 0.18
C HIS A 100 22.69 9.13 1.41
N PRO A 101 22.85 8.41 2.54
CA PRO A 101 23.53 8.99 3.68
C PRO A 101 24.92 9.42 3.21
N SER A 102 25.25 10.71 3.41
CA SER A 102 26.59 11.20 3.13
C SER A 102 27.60 10.33 3.90
N PRO A 103 28.78 10.04 3.33
CA PRO A 103 29.79 9.26 4.04
C PRO A 103 30.07 9.97 5.37
N THR A 104 29.81 9.26 6.47
CA THR A 104 30.16 9.75 7.80
C THR A 104 31.64 10.11 7.79
N LYS A 105 31.99 11.20 8.47
CA LYS A 105 33.34 11.81 8.49
C LYS A 105 34.48 10.89 8.99
N ASN A 106 34.21 9.61 9.23
CA ASN A 106 35.16 8.58 9.60
C ASN A 106 35.86 7.92 8.39
N ASP A 107 35.41 8.19 7.16
CA ASP A 107 36.05 7.70 5.93
C ASP A 107 36.95 8.76 5.25
N CYS A 108 37.64 9.59 6.03
CA CYS A 108 38.78 10.34 5.49
C CYS A 108 40.00 9.40 5.44
N PRO A 109 40.57 9.06 4.26
CA PRO A 109 41.86 8.39 4.24
C PRO A 109 42.89 9.36 4.81
N SER A 110 43.61 8.89 5.83
CA SER A 110 44.73 9.61 6.45
C SER A 110 45.68 10.13 5.35
N PRO A 111 46.07 11.41 5.38
CA PRO A 111 47.04 11.93 4.43
C PRO A 111 48.41 11.38 4.82
N GLY A 112 48.79 10.26 4.22
CA GLY A 112 50.11 9.67 4.45
C GLY A 112 50.19 8.21 4.10
N SER A 113 50.44 7.91 2.83
CA SER A 113 51.32 6.81 2.42
C SER A 113 51.83 7.06 1.00
N LEU A 114 53.08 7.53 0.98
CA LEU A 114 54.08 7.63 -0.11
C LEU A 114 53.82 8.63 -1.25
#